data_AF-A0A969KBS0-F1
#
_entry.id   AF-A0A969KBS0-F1
#
_cell.length_a   1.000
_cell.length_b   1.000
_cell.length_c   1.000
_cell.angle_alpha   90.00
_cell.angle_beta   90.00
_cell.angle_gamma   90.00
#
_symmetry.space_group_name_H-M   'P 1'
#
loop_
_entity.id
_entity.type
_entity.pdbx_description
1 polymer ?
#
loop_
_entity_poly.entity_id
_entity_poly.type
_entity_poly.pdbx_seq_one_letter_code
_entity_poly.pdbx_strand_id
1 'polypeptide(L)'
;MFTKLPELFERNFLIGYFVPVLSFLVASLFLLGEFGVLPPTLTTNLTITSEVDALIGVTVIGLLTWVVSIFLLAMNRDIVRVIEGYGGWNPARVFAGLERRHYQRLCREISRLNEEYRACHDEGQLFPPQKHARLAQLLQERVGHFPDDAQWLLPTSFGNTIRAFEVYPRVMYGVDAIPGWNRLLAVMPEAYAQLVDNEKAIVDFWVNMWLASLLCLVEYVGVALYTHTIVAPLLPPIALALLLFAYLRARSAAVEWGDMFKAAFDVFLPDLHRKFGFTGTRKPRKSNMPPGNSSARRFSTPIQTICQNGRGRSEGEDKQGQFSTDTA
;
A
#
# COMPACT_ATOMS: atom_id res chain seq x y z
N MET A 1 -12.30 21.89 10.64
CA MET A 1 -11.69 20.75 11.37
C MET A 1 -12.71 19.97 12.21
N PHE A 2 -13.81 20.55 12.70
CA PHE A 2 -14.82 19.83 13.49
C PHE A 2 -15.98 19.17 12.71
N THR A 3 -16.00 19.27 11.37
CA THR A 3 -17.04 18.66 10.53
C THR A 3 -16.89 17.14 10.33
N LYS A 4 -15.87 16.52 10.95
CA LYS A 4 -15.53 15.07 10.81
C LYS A 4 -15.96 14.20 11.99
N LEU A 5 -16.63 14.75 13.01
CA LEU A 5 -17.21 13.97 14.10
C LEU A 5 -18.19 12.86 13.64
N PRO A 6 -18.98 13.02 12.56
CA PRO A 6 -19.79 11.93 12.01
C PRO A 6 -18.96 10.73 11.54
N GLU A 7 -17.72 10.94 11.07
CA GLU A 7 -16.83 9.88 10.57
C GLU A 7 -16.40 8.91 11.69
N LEU A 8 -16.44 9.34 12.97
CA LEU A 8 -16.09 8.48 14.11
C LEU A 8 -17.12 7.38 14.38
N PHE A 9 -18.34 7.51 13.85
CA PHE A 9 -19.39 6.49 13.94
C PHE A 9 -19.55 5.69 12.64
N GLU A 10 -18.70 5.95 11.64
CA GLU A 10 -18.79 5.27 10.36
C GLU A 10 -18.23 3.85 10.42
N ARG A 11 -18.82 2.98 9.60
CA ARG A 11 -18.39 1.59 9.43
C ARG A 11 -16.88 1.47 9.18
N ASN A 12 -16.32 2.39 8.40
CA ASN A 12 -14.91 2.37 8.03
C ASN A 12 -13.99 2.66 9.22
N PHE A 13 -14.42 3.53 10.16
CA PHE A 13 -13.70 3.74 11.40
C PHE A 13 -13.72 2.47 12.28
N LEU A 14 -14.91 1.86 12.42
CA LEU A 14 -15.05 0.64 13.21
C LEU A 14 -14.17 -0.50 12.68
N ILE A 15 -14.22 -0.74 11.37
CA ILE A 15 -13.44 -1.79 10.71
C ILE A 15 -11.95 -1.44 10.77
N GLY A 16 -11.55 -0.27 10.30
CA GLY A 16 -10.14 0.09 10.14
C GLY A 16 -9.39 0.25 11.46
N TYR A 17 -10.05 0.69 12.53
CA TYR A 17 -9.38 1.20 13.74
C TYR A 17 -9.94 0.64 15.04
N PHE A 18 -11.26 0.52 15.20
CA PHE A 18 -11.86 0.04 16.43
C PHE A 18 -11.58 -1.46 16.67
N VAL A 19 -11.85 -2.31 15.67
CA VAL A 19 -11.66 -3.77 15.81
C VAL A 19 -10.21 -4.15 16.08
N PRO A 20 -9.18 -3.62 15.38
CA PRO A 20 -7.79 -3.94 15.69
C PRO A 20 -7.37 -3.54 17.10
N VAL A 21 -7.79 -2.36 17.57
CA VAL A 21 -7.49 -1.88 18.93
C VAL A 21 -8.19 -2.72 19.97
N LEU A 22 -9.46 -3.07 19.77
CA LEU A 22 -10.20 -3.94 20.68
C LEU A 22 -9.53 -5.31 20.79
N SER A 23 -9.13 -5.87 19.63
CA SER A 23 -8.45 -7.17 19.57
C SER A 23 -7.12 -7.15 20.32
N PHE A 24 -6.34 -6.06 20.17
CA PHE A 24 -5.11 -5.84 20.93
C PHE A 24 -5.38 -5.72 22.44
N LEU A 25 -6.33 -4.88 22.85
CA LEU A 25 -6.64 -4.66 24.27
C LEU A 25 -7.12 -5.94 24.95
N VAL A 26 -7.97 -6.73 24.30
CA VAL A 26 -8.41 -8.03 24.83
C VAL A 26 -7.23 -8.99 24.97
N ALA A 27 -6.35 -9.07 23.96
CA ALA A 27 -5.16 -9.92 24.01
C ALA A 27 -4.18 -9.48 25.11
N SER A 28 -3.96 -8.17 25.27
CA SER A 28 -3.12 -7.58 26.32
C SER A 28 -3.69 -7.86 27.72
N LEU A 29 -4.99 -7.65 27.94
CA LEU A 29 -5.63 -7.96 29.22
C LEU A 29 -5.55 -9.46 29.57
N PHE A 30 -5.77 -10.34 28.58
CA PHE A 30 -5.62 -11.78 28.75
C PHE A 30 -4.18 -12.14 29.14
N LEU A 31 -3.19 -11.60 28.41
CA LEU A 31 -1.78 -11.82 28.67
C LEU A 31 -1.39 -11.35 30.08
N LEU A 32 -1.71 -10.11 30.44
CA LEU A 32 -1.39 -9.57 31.77
C LEU A 32 -2.06 -10.37 32.89
N GLY A 33 -3.25 -10.93 32.64
CA GLY A 33 -3.95 -11.82 33.58
C GLY A 33 -3.21 -13.13 33.79
N GLU A 34 -2.79 -13.79 32.71
CA GLU A 34 -1.99 -15.03 32.76
C GLU A 34 -0.65 -14.83 33.50
N PHE A 35 0.00 -13.68 33.30
CA PHE A 35 1.24 -13.34 34.00
C PHE A 35 1.02 -12.85 35.45
N GLY A 36 -0.22 -12.64 35.88
CA GLY A 36 -0.54 -12.14 37.22
C GLY A 36 -0.09 -10.70 37.48
N VAL A 37 0.12 -9.90 36.43
CA VAL A 37 0.64 -8.51 36.51
C VAL A 37 -0.50 -7.49 36.52
N LEU A 38 -1.76 -7.92 36.37
CA LEU A 38 -2.90 -7.03 36.41
C LEU A 38 -2.97 -6.26 37.75
N PRO A 39 -3.10 -4.92 37.73
CA PRO A 39 -3.27 -4.13 38.93
C PRO A 39 -4.49 -4.61 39.74
N PRO A 40 -4.43 -4.60 41.09
CA PRO A 40 -5.55 -4.99 41.94
C PRO A 40 -6.85 -4.22 41.66
N THR A 41 -6.73 -2.96 41.22
CA THR A 41 -7.87 -2.11 40.83
C THR A 41 -8.55 -2.60 39.56
N LEU A 42 -7.79 -3.12 38.60
CA LEU A 42 -8.32 -3.70 37.37
C LEU A 42 -8.87 -5.10 37.63
N THR A 43 -8.19 -5.93 38.43
CA THR A 43 -8.70 -7.26 38.77
C THR A 43 -10.01 -7.19 39.56
N THR A 44 -10.17 -6.23 40.48
CA THR A 44 -11.42 -6.06 41.26
C THR A 44 -12.60 -5.59 40.40
N ASN A 45 -12.36 -4.76 39.37
CA ASN A 45 -13.40 -4.32 38.44
C ASN A 45 -13.66 -5.33 37.30
N LEU A 46 -12.71 -6.22 36.99
CA LEU A 46 -12.83 -7.27 35.97
C LEU A 46 -13.26 -8.63 36.53
N THR A 47 -13.11 -8.87 37.84
CA THR A 47 -13.72 -10.03 38.50
C THR A 47 -15.21 -9.75 38.65
N ILE A 48 -15.96 -10.23 37.67
CA ILE A 48 -17.42 -10.17 37.58
C ILE A 48 -17.99 -10.90 38.80
N THR A 49 -18.12 -10.19 39.91
CA THR A 49 -18.80 -10.67 41.13
C THR A 49 -20.24 -10.15 41.19
N SER A 50 -20.55 -9.10 40.41
CA SER A 50 -21.89 -8.56 40.22
C SER A 50 -22.15 -8.15 38.75
N GLU A 51 -23.43 -8.07 38.34
CA GLU A 51 -23.83 -7.59 36.99
C GLU A 51 -23.43 -6.14 36.73
N VAL A 52 -23.35 -5.32 37.80
CA VAL A 52 -23.00 -3.89 37.73
C VAL A 52 -21.52 -3.71 37.39
N ASP A 53 -20.64 -4.51 38.00
CA ASP A 53 -19.19 -4.43 37.74
C ASP A 53 -18.85 -4.85 36.31
N ALA A 54 -19.57 -5.84 35.77
CA ALA A 54 -19.43 -6.25 34.37
C ALA A 54 -19.80 -5.12 33.39
N LEU A 55 -20.92 -4.42 33.65
CA LEU A 55 -21.35 -3.31 32.80
C LEU A 55 -20.34 -2.14 32.81
N ILE A 56 -19.80 -1.82 34.00
CA ILE A 56 -18.77 -0.80 34.15
C ILE A 56 -17.51 -1.20 33.38
N GLY A 57 -17.02 -2.44 33.55
CA GLY A 57 -15.83 -2.95 32.86
C GLY A 57 -15.95 -2.89 31.34
N VAL A 58 -17.07 -3.36 30.78
CA VAL A 58 -17.34 -3.29 29.33
C VAL A 58 -17.38 -1.85 28.84
N THR A 59 -18.00 -0.94 29.61
CA THR A 59 -18.08 0.48 29.24
C THR A 59 -16.69 1.13 29.23
N VAL A 60 -15.87 0.86 30.24
CA VAL A 60 -14.50 1.38 30.32
C VAL A 60 -13.63 0.85 29.18
N ILE A 61 -13.68 -0.46 28.90
CA ILE A 61 -12.94 -1.05 27.77
C ILE A 61 -13.41 -0.45 26.44
N GLY A 62 -14.72 -0.28 26.26
CA GLY A 62 -15.29 0.32 25.05
C GLY A 62 -14.82 1.77 24.85
N LEU A 63 -14.82 2.59 25.90
CA LEU A 63 -14.34 3.96 25.86
C LEU A 63 -12.83 4.05 25.64
N LEU A 64 -12.04 3.21 26.31
CA LEU A 64 -10.60 3.15 26.13
C LEU A 64 -10.24 2.74 24.69
N THR A 65 -10.92 1.71 24.17
CA THR A 65 -10.78 1.28 22.77
C THR A 65 -11.06 2.47 21.85
N TRP A 66 -12.16 3.18 22.06
CA TRP A 66 -12.53 4.33 21.24
C TRP A 66 -11.46 5.43 21.23
N VAL A 67 -10.96 5.82 22.40
CA VAL A 67 -9.92 6.85 22.54
C VAL A 67 -8.63 6.42 21.84
N VAL A 68 -8.19 5.18 22.04
CA VAL A 68 -6.99 4.65 21.39
C VAL A 68 -7.19 4.52 19.87
N SER A 69 -8.38 4.16 19.39
CA SER A 69 -8.70 4.12 17.95
C SER A 69 -8.65 5.50 17.30
N ILE A 70 -9.09 6.57 17.98
CA ILE A 70 -8.94 7.94 17.50
C ILE A 70 -7.45 8.31 17.38
N PHE A 71 -6.65 7.95 18.38
CA PHE A 71 -5.21 8.19 18.35
C PHE A 71 -4.54 7.40 17.21
N LEU A 72 -4.94 6.13 17.02
CA LEU A 72 -4.47 5.29 15.94
C LEU A 72 -4.83 5.87 14.56
N LEU A 73 -6.05 6.39 14.38
CA LEU A 73 -6.48 7.10 13.17
C LEU A 73 -5.55 8.29 12.86
N ALA A 74 -5.19 9.09 13.88
CA ALA A 74 -4.30 10.23 13.70
C ALA A 74 -2.88 9.81 13.29
N MET A 75 -2.38 8.69 13.81
CA MET A 75 -1.04 8.16 13.52
C MET A 75 -0.97 7.24 12.30
N ASN A 76 -2.12 6.82 11.74
CA ASN A 76 -2.18 5.78 10.73
C ASN A 76 -1.34 6.11 9.48
N ARG A 77 -1.31 7.38 9.08
CA ARG A 77 -0.47 7.82 7.96
C ARG A 77 1.02 7.52 8.19
N ASP A 78 1.50 7.73 9.41
CA ASP A 78 2.90 7.49 9.75
C ASP A 78 3.18 5.99 9.87
N ILE A 79 2.23 5.22 10.41
CA ILE A 79 2.30 3.74 10.48
C ILE A 79 2.39 3.16 9.07
N VAL A 80 1.49 3.57 8.17
CA VAL A 80 1.49 3.13 6.76
C VAL A 80 2.83 3.46 6.09
N ARG A 81 3.37 4.68 6.29
CA ARG A 81 4.69 5.07 5.75
C ARG A 81 5.85 4.21 6.25
N VAL A 82 5.80 3.79 7.52
CA VAL A 82 6.79 2.86 8.07
C VAL A 82 6.70 1.51 7.37
N ILE A 83 5.49 0.99 7.13
CA ILE A 83 5.30 -0.29 6.44
C ILE A 83 5.64 -0.19 4.94
N GLU A 84 5.41 0.95 4.30
CA GLU A 84 5.83 1.24 2.93
C GLU A 84 7.36 1.25 2.77
N GLY A 85 8.11 1.42 3.85
CA GLY A 85 9.57 1.47 3.81
C GLY A 85 10.15 2.88 3.68
N TYR A 86 9.36 3.94 3.92
CA TYR A 86 9.87 5.32 3.94
C TYR A 86 10.67 5.62 5.21
N GLY A 87 11.56 6.60 5.13
CA GLY A 87 12.41 7.06 6.23
C GLY A 87 13.84 6.52 6.17
N GLY A 88 14.82 7.36 6.51
CA GLY A 88 16.25 7.02 6.51
C GLY A 88 16.60 5.84 7.42
N TRP A 89 15.86 5.74 8.54
CA TRP A 89 16.09 4.84 9.67
C TRP A 89 15.19 3.60 9.63
N ASN A 90 14.46 3.38 8.53
CA ASN A 90 13.51 2.30 8.45
C ASN A 90 14.24 0.94 8.30
N PRO A 91 14.05 -0.01 9.24
CA PRO A 91 14.72 -1.32 9.19
C PRO A 91 14.35 -2.12 7.93
N ALA A 92 13.19 -1.84 7.32
CA ALA A 92 12.76 -2.52 6.11
C ALA A 92 13.68 -2.29 4.91
N ARG A 93 14.56 -1.28 4.94
CA ARG A 93 15.58 -1.03 3.90
C ARG A 93 16.52 -2.21 3.66
N VAL A 94 16.73 -3.07 4.66
CA VAL A 94 17.51 -4.30 4.51
C VAL A 94 16.92 -5.22 3.43
N PHE A 95 15.59 -5.18 3.24
CA PHE A 95 14.89 -6.00 2.24
C PHE A 95 14.87 -5.38 0.84
N ALA A 96 15.34 -4.14 0.65
CA ALA A 96 15.33 -3.47 -0.65
C ALA A 96 16.11 -4.23 -1.74
N GLY A 97 17.19 -4.92 -1.36
CA GLY A 97 17.94 -5.77 -2.28
C GLY A 97 17.16 -6.97 -2.79
N LEU A 98 16.28 -7.55 -1.96
CA LEU A 98 15.42 -8.68 -2.34
C LEU A 98 14.34 -8.22 -3.33
N GLU A 99 13.65 -7.12 -3.01
CA GLU A 99 12.64 -6.53 -3.89
C GLU A 99 13.23 -6.11 -5.24
N ARG A 100 14.44 -5.50 -5.25
CA ARG A 100 15.12 -5.13 -6.49
C ARG A 100 15.48 -6.35 -7.34
N ARG A 101 15.96 -7.43 -6.73
CA ARG A 101 16.23 -8.70 -7.43
C ARG A 101 14.95 -9.31 -7.99
N HIS A 102 13.86 -9.28 -7.21
CA HIS A 102 12.56 -9.76 -7.65
C HIS A 102 12.06 -8.97 -8.87
N TYR A 103 12.03 -7.64 -8.78
CA TYR A 103 11.67 -6.75 -9.88
C TYR A 103 12.51 -7.02 -11.14
N GLN A 104 13.83 -7.17 -10.99
CA GLN A 104 14.72 -7.45 -12.12
C GLN A 104 14.45 -8.82 -12.77
N ARG A 105 14.19 -9.86 -11.97
CA ARG A 105 13.84 -11.20 -12.49
C ARG A 105 12.54 -11.14 -13.29
N LEU A 106 11.53 -10.49 -12.73
CA LEU A 106 10.23 -10.30 -13.37
C LEU A 106 10.36 -9.55 -14.70
N CYS A 107 11.10 -8.44 -14.73
CA CYS A 107 11.34 -7.67 -15.94
C CYS A 107 12.12 -8.46 -17.01
N ARG A 108 13.09 -9.29 -16.60
CA ARG A 108 13.85 -10.14 -17.53
C ARG A 108 12.96 -11.21 -18.18
N GLU A 109 12.12 -11.87 -17.40
CA GLU A 109 11.19 -12.89 -17.90
C GLU A 109 10.15 -12.28 -18.86
N ILE A 110 9.58 -11.13 -18.50
CA ILE A 110 8.68 -10.36 -19.38
C ILE A 110 9.38 -9.94 -20.68
N SER A 111 10.63 -9.46 -20.60
CA SER A 111 11.38 -9.03 -21.78
C SER A 111 11.64 -10.20 -22.72
N ARG A 112 12.08 -11.34 -22.18
CA ARG A 112 12.31 -12.57 -22.93
C ARG A 112 11.05 -13.05 -23.65
N LEU A 113 9.92 -13.15 -22.95
CA LEU A 113 8.66 -13.60 -23.55
C LEU A 113 8.14 -12.61 -24.62
N ASN A 114 8.37 -11.30 -24.43
CA ASN A 114 8.03 -10.31 -25.45
C ASN A 114 8.92 -10.41 -26.70
N GLU A 115 10.20 -10.73 -26.54
CA GLU A 115 11.10 -10.97 -27.67
C GLU A 115 10.67 -12.23 -28.45
N GLU A 116 10.34 -13.32 -27.74
CA GLU A 116 9.78 -14.54 -28.35
C GLU A 116 8.44 -14.27 -29.05
N TYR A 117 7.55 -13.48 -28.45
CA TYR A 117 6.28 -13.07 -29.04
C TYR A 117 6.48 -12.30 -30.35
N ARG A 118 7.44 -11.36 -30.37
CA ARG A 118 7.78 -10.58 -31.57
C ARG A 118 8.35 -11.47 -32.68
N ALA A 119 9.26 -12.38 -32.33
CA ALA A 119 9.84 -13.31 -33.31
C ALA A 119 8.77 -14.19 -33.96
N CYS A 120 7.85 -14.79 -33.17
CA CYS A 120 6.74 -15.57 -33.72
C CYS A 120 5.84 -14.72 -34.64
N HIS A 121 5.53 -13.49 -34.22
CA HIS A 121 4.70 -12.58 -35.01
C HIS A 121 5.37 -12.20 -36.35
N ASP A 122 6.67 -11.90 -36.35
CA ASP A 122 7.42 -11.53 -37.55
C ASP A 122 7.57 -12.72 -38.52
N GLU A 123 7.66 -13.95 -38.00
CA GLU A 123 7.66 -15.20 -38.78
C GLU A 123 6.26 -15.66 -39.21
N GLY A 124 5.19 -14.95 -38.83
CA GLY A 124 3.80 -15.34 -39.11
C GLY A 124 3.34 -16.59 -38.36
N GLN A 125 4.07 -16.99 -37.31
CA GLN A 125 3.77 -18.14 -36.46
C GLN A 125 2.85 -17.75 -35.30
N LEU A 126 2.03 -18.71 -34.86
CA LEU A 126 1.20 -18.54 -33.67
C LEU A 126 2.06 -18.63 -32.41
N PHE A 127 1.97 -17.61 -31.56
CA PHE A 127 2.63 -17.65 -30.25
C PHE A 127 1.94 -18.70 -29.35
N PRO A 128 2.71 -19.61 -28.70
CA PRO A 128 2.11 -20.68 -27.90
C PRO A 128 1.14 -20.17 -26.82
N PRO A 129 -0.08 -20.74 -26.71
CA PRO A 129 -1.09 -20.27 -25.76
C PRO A 129 -0.61 -20.26 -24.30
N GLN A 130 0.19 -21.26 -23.90
CA GLN A 130 0.73 -21.35 -22.53
C GLN A 130 1.70 -20.20 -22.24
N LYS A 131 2.53 -19.82 -23.22
CA LYS A 131 3.44 -18.68 -23.08
C LYS A 131 2.68 -17.35 -23.08
N HIS A 132 1.59 -17.26 -23.85
CA HIS A 132 0.72 -16.08 -23.84
C HIS A 132 0.05 -15.89 -22.48
N ALA A 133 -0.49 -16.96 -21.88
CA ALA A 133 -1.07 -16.94 -20.55
C ALA A 133 -0.02 -16.56 -19.48
N ARG A 134 1.20 -17.12 -19.57
CA ARG A 134 2.30 -16.77 -18.68
C ARG A 134 2.70 -15.30 -18.80
N LEU A 135 2.83 -14.77 -20.02
CA LEU A 135 3.14 -13.36 -20.24
C LEU A 135 2.07 -12.45 -19.64
N ALA A 136 0.79 -12.78 -19.83
CA ALA A 136 -0.32 -12.03 -19.23
C ALA A 136 -0.25 -12.02 -17.70
N GLN A 137 0.02 -13.18 -17.07
CA GLN A 137 0.19 -13.28 -15.62
C GLN A 137 1.34 -12.41 -15.10
N LEU A 138 2.51 -12.47 -15.74
CA LEU A 138 3.67 -11.67 -15.33
C LEU A 138 3.42 -10.17 -15.49
N LEU A 139 2.72 -9.77 -16.55
CA LEU A 139 2.33 -8.37 -16.77
C LEU A 139 1.36 -7.90 -15.70
N GLN A 140 0.37 -8.72 -15.34
CA GLN A 140 -0.56 -8.42 -14.25
C GLN A 140 0.16 -8.29 -12.91
N GLU A 141 1.07 -9.22 -12.61
CA GLU A 141 1.90 -9.16 -11.40
C GLU A 141 2.76 -7.88 -11.36
N ARG A 142 3.39 -7.52 -12.48
CA ARG A 142 4.20 -6.30 -12.59
C ARG A 142 3.37 -5.06 -12.32
N VAL A 143 2.23 -4.91 -13.00
CA VAL A 143 1.37 -3.73 -12.91
C VAL A 143 0.72 -3.62 -11.53
N GLY A 144 0.39 -4.74 -10.90
CA GLY A 144 -0.24 -4.76 -9.57
C GLY A 144 0.73 -4.48 -8.44
N HIS A 145 2.00 -4.89 -8.55
CA HIS A 145 2.91 -4.90 -7.40
C HIS A 145 4.16 -4.04 -7.53
N PHE A 146 4.48 -3.50 -8.70
CA PHE A 146 5.71 -2.76 -8.90
C PHE A 146 5.46 -1.43 -9.64
N PRO A 147 6.27 -0.39 -9.33
CA PRO A 147 6.27 0.84 -10.10
C PRO A 147 6.72 0.63 -11.55
N ASP A 148 6.48 1.64 -12.37
CA ASP A 148 6.95 1.74 -13.75
C ASP A 148 8.48 1.77 -13.86
N ASP A 149 9.15 2.44 -12.94
CA ASP A 149 10.60 2.64 -12.96
C ASP A 149 11.26 2.16 -11.66
N ALA A 150 12.45 1.57 -11.81
CA ALA A 150 13.24 1.04 -10.72
C ALA A 150 13.69 2.12 -9.72
N GLN A 151 13.76 3.38 -10.13
CA GLN A 151 14.08 4.50 -9.23
C GLN A 151 12.99 4.75 -8.18
N TRP A 152 11.74 4.35 -8.46
CA TRP A 152 10.61 4.51 -7.53
C TRP A 152 10.38 3.29 -6.65
N LEU A 153 11.24 2.27 -6.77
CA LEU A 153 11.14 1.03 -6.02
C LEU A 153 11.36 1.29 -4.52
N LEU A 154 10.44 0.81 -3.72
CA LEU A 154 10.46 0.86 -2.27
C LEU A 154 11.01 -0.46 -1.68
N PRO A 155 11.47 -0.44 -0.42
CA PRO A 155 12.05 -1.61 0.23
C PRO A 155 11.08 -2.76 0.51
N THR A 156 9.76 -2.48 0.56
CA THR A 156 8.73 -3.46 0.92
C THR A 156 7.79 -3.73 -0.22
N SER A 157 7.30 -4.97 -0.30
CA SER A 157 6.28 -5.37 -1.29
C SER A 157 4.95 -4.66 -1.10
N PHE A 158 4.58 -4.30 0.14
CA PHE A 158 3.44 -3.43 0.42
C PHE A 158 3.65 -2.04 -0.19
N GLY A 159 4.78 -1.39 0.10
CA GLY A 159 5.09 -0.07 -0.46
C GLY A 159 5.16 -0.08 -1.98
N ASN A 160 5.77 -1.10 -2.58
CA ASN A 160 5.82 -1.26 -4.05
C ASN A 160 4.41 -1.37 -4.66
N THR A 161 3.48 -2.05 -3.98
CA THR A 161 2.08 -2.17 -4.40
C THR A 161 1.35 -0.83 -4.34
N ILE A 162 1.51 -0.07 -3.25
CA ILE A 162 0.97 1.30 -3.15
C ILE A 162 1.53 2.18 -4.28
N ARG A 163 2.86 2.15 -4.44
CA ARG A 163 3.54 2.95 -5.47
C ARG A 163 3.08 2.60 -6.89
N ALA A 164 2.77 1.33 -7.15
CA ALA A 164 2.35 0.86 -8.47
C ALA A 164 1.12 1.62 -8.98
N PHE A 165 0.09 1.79 -8.14
CA PHE A 165 -1.10 2.55 -8.53
C PHE A 165 -0.94 4.07 -8.34
N GLU A 166 -0.11 4.56 -7.41
CA GLU A 166 0.17 6.01 -7.29
C GLU A 166 0.79 6.59 -8.56
N VAL A 167 1.62 5.80 -9.24
CA VAL A 167 2.30 6.23 -10.46
C VAL A 167 1.42 6.12 -11.70
N TYR A 168 0.36 5.31 -11.64
CA TYR A 168 -0.50 5.04 -12.79
C TYR A 168 -1.07 6.31 -13.46
N PRO A 169 -1.66 7.29 -12.72
CA PRO A 169 -2.18 8.51 -13.35
C PRO A 169 -1.10 9.34 -14.06
N ARG A 170 0.14 9.30 -13.56
CA ARG A 170 1.28 9.98 -14.18
C ARG A 170 1.64 9.31 -15.49
N VAL A 171 1.67 7.98 -15.53
CA VAL A 171 2.03 7.21 -16.73
C VAL A 171 0.94 7.30 -17.80
N MET A 172 -0.33 7.17 -17.42
CA MET A 172 -1.43 7.16 -18.39
C MET A 172 -1.88 8.57 -18.82
N TYR A 173 -1.87 9.53 -17.90
CA TYR A 173 -2.46 10.86 -18.12
C TYR A 173 -1.49 12.03 -17.95
N GLY A 174 -0.27 11.79 -17.46
CA GLY A 174 0.67 12.87 -17.14
C GLY A 174 0.26 13.70 -15.92
N VAL A 175 -0.63 13.17 -15.08
CA VAL A 175 -1.14 13.84 -13.88
C VAL A 175 -0.51 13.21 -12.64
N ASP A 176 0.04 14.02 -11.74
CA ASP A 176 0.50 13.54 -10.44
C ASP A 176 -0.71 13.17 -9.56
N ALA A 177 -0.71 11.94 -9.06
CA ALA A 177 -1.81 11.36 -8.32
C ALA A 177 -2.13 12.12 -7.02
N ILE A 178 -1.12 12.55 -6.26
CA ILE A 178 -1.32 13.19 -4.95
C ILE A 178 -2.08 14.53 -5.08
N PRO A 179 -1.61 15.53 -5.86
CA PRO A 179 -2.36 16.75 -6.07
C PRO A 179 -3.58 16.54 -6.98
N GLY A 180 -3.54 15.55 -7.88
CA GLY A 180 -4.64 15.19 -8.78
C GLY A 180 -5.87 14.67 -8.02
N TRP A 181 -5.66 13.88 -6.96
CA TRP A 181 -6.72 13.28 -6.17
C TRP A 181 -7.68 14.32 -5.58
N ASN A 182 -7.14 15.38 -4.97
CA ASN A 182 -7.95 16.46 -4.40
C ASN A 182 -8.84 17.16 -5.43
N ARG A 183 -8.38 17.25 -6.69
CA ARG A 183 -9.16 17.84 -7.79
C ARG A 183 -10.20 16.86 -8.31
N LEU A 184 -9.86 15.57 -8.35
CA LEU A 184 -10.76 14.51 -8.78
C LEU A 184 -11.96 14.39 -7.82
N LEU A 185 -11.74 14.53 -6.51
CA LEU A 185 -12.79 14.56 -5.49
C LEU A 185 -13.88 15.61 -5.77
N ALA A 186 -13.55 16.74 -6.43
CA ALA A 186 -14.52 17.79 -6.74
C ALA A 186 -15.47 17.46 -7.91
N VAL A 187 -15.21 16.37 -8.65
CA VAL A 187 -16.07 15.89 -9.75
C VAL A 187 -16.57 14.46 -9.53
N MET A 188 -15.92 13.71 -8.64
CA MET A 188 -16.27 12.33 -8.33
C MET A 188 -17.59 12.29 -7.54
N PRO A 189 -18.56 11.43 -7.93
CA PRO A 189 -19.76 11.19 -7.14
C PRO A 189 -19.43 10.66 -5.74
N GLU A 190 -20.16 11.14 -4.72
CA GLU A 190 -19.95 10.72 -3.33
C GLU A 190 -20.07 9.20 -3.15
N ALA A 191 -20.99 8.55 -3.86
CA ALA A 191 -21.15 7.10 -3.84
C ALA A 191 -19.88 6.35 -4.28
N TYR A 192 -19.14 6.88 -5.26
CA TYR A 192 -17.89 6.26 -5.70
C TYR A 192 -16.74 6.59 -4.75
N ALA A 193 -16.69 7.82 -4.21
CA ALA A 193 -15.73 8.18 -3.17
C ALA A 193 -15.82 7.23 -1.97
N GLN A 194 -17.04 6.90 -1.53
CA GLN A 194 -17.28 5.93 -0.46
C GLN A 194 -16.79 4.52 -0.80
N LEU A 195 -16.89 4.07 -2.06
CA LEU A 195 -16.32 2.78 -2.47
C LEU A 195 -14.80 2.75 -2.30
N VAL A 196 -14.12 3.82 -2.71
CA VAL A 196 -12.66 3.95 -2.53
C VAL A 196 -12.29 3.98 -1.04
N ASP A 197 -13.04 4.72 -0.24
CA ASP A 197 -12.82 4.80 1.21
C ASP A 197 -13.08 3.47 1.92
N ASN A 198 -14.04 2.67 1.46
CA ASN A 198 -14.28 1.32 1.98
C ASN A 198 -13.09 0.40 1.73
N GLU A 199 -12.53 0.40 0.51
CA GLU A 199 -11.34 -0.41 0.20
C GLU A 199 -10.12 0.06 1.00
N LYS A 200 -9.97 1.38 1.18
CA LYS A 200 -8.93 1.94 2.04
C LYS A 200 -9.10 1.46 3.49
N ALA A 201 -10.32 1.40 4.01
CA ALA A 201 -10.57 0.94 5.38
C ALA A 201 -10.17 -0.53 5.59
N ILE A 202 -10.29 -1.39 4.57
CA ILE A 202 -9.80 -2.77 4.60
C ILE A 202 -8.27 -2.81 4.67
N VAL A 203 -7.57 -1.94 3.91
CA VAL A 203 -6.12 -1.80 4.01
C VAL A 203 -5.71 -1.35 5.42
N ASP A 204 -6.36 -0.32 5.95
CA ASP A 204 -6.10 0.22 7.29
C ASP A 204 -6.31 -0.86 8.36
N PHE A 205 -7.37 -1.68 8.25
CA PHE A 205 -7.63 -2.80 9.16
C PHE A 205 -6.45 -3.78 9.22
N TRP A 206 -5.95 -4.23 8.06
CA TRP A 206 -4.84 -5.21 8.02
C TRP A 206 -3.51 -4.61 8.48
N VAL A 207 -3.25 -3.34 8.15
CA VAL A 207 -2.10 -2.59 8.67
C VAL A 207 -2.15 -2.48 10.19
N ASN A 208 -3.30 -2.13 10.74
CA ASN A 208 -3.48 -1.99 12.18
C ASN A 208 -3.48 -3.35 12.88
N MET A 209 -3.92 -4.42 12.23
CA MET A 209 -3.79 -5.78 12.78
C MET A 209 -2.36 -6.29 12.78
N TRP A 210 -1.58 -5.93 11.76
CA TRP A 210 -0.14 -6.16 11.78
C TRP A 210 0.52 -5.43 12.95
N LEU A 211 0.19 -4.15 13.17
CA LEU A 211 0.74 -3.38 14.28
C LEU A 211 0.31 -3.96 15.64
N ALA A 212 -0.97 -4.28 15.82
CA ALA A 212 -1.47 -4.91 17.04
C ALA A 212 -0.75 -6.24 17.34
N SER A 213 -0.54 -7.08 16.33
CA SER A 213 0.17 -8.36 16.49
C SER A 213 1.63 -8.15 16.88
N LEU A 214 2.29 -7.13 16.31
CA LEU A 214 3.65 -6.75 16.68
C LEU A 214 3.73 -6.26 18.12
N LEU A 215 2.80 -5.40 18.53
CA LEU A 215 2.73 -4.90 19.91
C LEU A 215 2.47 -6.02 20.90
N CYS A 216 1.58 -6.98 20.60
CA CYS A 216 1.37 -8.17 21.44
C CYS A 216 2.66 -8.99 21.62
N LEU A 217 3.47 -9.16 20.57
CA LEU A 217 4.75 -9.87 20.67
C LEU A 217 5.75 -9.11 21.55
N VAL A 218 5.85 -7.80 21.36
CA VAL A 218 6.74 -6.94 22.17
C VAL A 218 6.30 -6.94 23.63
N GLU A 219 5.00 -6.85 23.89
CA GLU A 219 4.41 -6.92 25.23
C GLU A 219 4.71 -8.28 25.88
N TYR A 220 4.47 -9.39 25.19
CA TYR A 220 4.77 -10.73 25.71
C TYR A 220 6.24 -10.86 26.11
N VAL A 221 7.16 -10.45 25.24
CA VAL A 221 8.59 -10.52 25.53
C VAL A 221 8.94 -9.61 26.71
N GLY A 222 8.41 -8.40 26.76
CA GLY A 222 8.64 -7.46 27.85
C GLY A 222 8.16 -7.99 29.20
N VAL A 223 6.94 -8.53 29.26
CA VAL A 223 6.36 -9.08 30.48
C VAL A 223 7.09 -10.36 30.90
N ALA A 224 7.39 -11.27 29.98
CA ALA A 224 8.12 -12.50 30.29
C ALA A 224 9.54 -12.22 30.83
N LEU A 225 10.22 -11.19 30.31
CA LEU A 225 11.51 -10.75 30.84
C LEU A 225 11.38 -10.12 32.23
N TYR A 226 10.29 -9.38 32.48
CA TYR A 226 10.03 -8.74 33.78
C TYR A 226 9.68 -9.76 34.88
N THR A 227 8.85 -10.75 34.57
CA THR A 227 8.42 -11.77 35.54
C THR A 227 9.38 -12.95 35.64
N HIS A 228 10.34 -13.07 34.70
CA HIS A 228 11.22 -14.23 34.54
C HIS A 228 10.47 -15.57 34.38
N THR A 229 9.23 -15.52 33.90
CA THR A 229 8.37 -16.69 33.67
C THR A 229 7.92 -16.75 32.23
N ILE A 230 7.62 -17.96 31.75
CA ILE A 230 7.01 -18.18 30.44
C ILE A 230 5.61 -18.73 30.70
N VAL A 231 4.61 -17.90 30.51
CA VAL A 231 3.19 -18.27 30.62
C VAL A 231 2.54 -18.12 29.24
N ALA A 232 1.57 -18.96 28.92
CA ALA A 232 0.90 -18.99 27.61
C ALA A 232 1.88 -19.05 26.41
N PRO A 233 2.75 -20.07 26.31
CA PRO A 233 3.77 -20.18 25.26
C PRO A 233 3.22 -20.30 23.83
N LEU A 234 1.90 -20.55 23.69
CA LEU A 234 1.21 -20.59 22.41
C LEU A 234 0.87 -19.18 21.86
N LEU A 235 0.85 -18.16 22.72
CA LEU A 235 0.47 -16.80 22.31
C LEU A 235 1.48 -16.18 21.31
N PRO A 236 2.81 -16.27 21.53
CA PRO A 236 3.78 -15.74 20.56
C PRO A 236 3.69 -16.36 19.16
N PRO A 237 3.64 -17.70 18.96
CA PRO A 237 3.50 -18.24 17.61
C PRO A 237 2.18 -17.87 16.94
N ILE A 238 1.07 -17.75 17.70
CA ILE A 238 -0.20 -17.24 17.16
C ILE A 238 -0.06 -15.78 16.72
N ALA A 239 0.49 -14.91 17.56
CA ALA A 239 0.68 -13.51 17.24
C ALA A 239 1.64 -13.32 16.06
N LEU A 240 2.69 -14.14 15.95
CA LEU A 240 3.59 -14.15 14.79
C LEU A 240 2.89 -14.62 13.51
N ALA A 241 2.07 -15.67 13.59
CA ALA A 241 1.27 -16.12 12.44
C ALA A 241 0.30 -15.03 11.98
N LEU A 242 -0.39 -14.35 12.92
CA LEU A 242 -1.28 -13.24 12.63
C LEU A 242 -0.54 -12.04 12.05
N LEU A 243 0.65 -11.70 12.56
CA LEU A 243 1.52 -10.66 12.03
C LEU A 243 1.84 -10.90 10.55
N LEU A 244 2.32 -12.10 10.22
CA LEU A 244 2.67 -12.47 8.85
C LEU A 244 1.44 -12.51 7.94
N PHE A 245 0.34 -13.07 8.43
CA PHE A 245 -0.92 -13.14 7.69
C PHE A 245 -1.49 -11.75 7.41
N ALA A 246 -1.52 -10.86 8.41
CA ALA A 246 -1.99 -9.49 8.27
C ALA A 246 -1.15 -8.71 7.25
N TYR A 247 0.18 -8.90 7.22
CA TYR A 247 1.03 -8.29 6.19
C TYR A 247 0.66 -8.77 4.77
N LEU A 248 0.45 -10.07 4.58
CA LEU A 248 0.03 -10.63 3.28
C LEU A 248 -1.34 -10.08 2.85
N ARG A 249 -2.29 -10.00 3.79
CA ARG A 249 -3.63 -9.46 3.52
C ARG A 249 -3.62 -7.95 3.26
N ALA A 250 -2.78 -7.18 3.96
CA ALA A 250 -2.59 -5.75 3.69
C ALA A 250 -2.10 -5.51 2.26
N ARG A 251 -1.14 -6.32 1.78
CA ARG A 251 -0.67 -6.25 0.38
C ARG A 251 -1.79 -6.58 -0.61
N SER A 252 -2.60 -7.61 -0.34
CA SER A 252 -3.73 -7.98 -1.21
C SER A 252 -4.77 -6.85 -1.27
N ALA A 253 -5.18 -6.32 -0.12
CA ALA A 253 -6.14 -5.23 -0.02
C ALA A 253 -5.63 -3.94 -0.71
N ALA A 254 -4.31 -3.69 -0.67
CA ALA A 254 -3.70 -2.56 -1.37
C ALA A 254 -3.84 -2.66 -2.90
N VAL A 255 -3.86 -3.86 -3.48
CA VAL A 255 -4.12 -4.03 -4.93
C VAL A 255 -5.56 -3.65 -5.26
N GLU A 256 -6.52 -4.15 -4.48
CA GLU A 256 -7.96 -3.88 -4.66
C GLU A 256 -8.28 -2.38 -4.50
N TRP A 257 -7.73 -1.76 -3.46
CA TRP A 257 -7.81 -0.30 -3.28
C TRP A 257 -7.18 0.45 -4.46
N GLY A 258 -6.02 0.00 -4.93
CA GLY A 258 -5.34 0.55 -6.09
C GLY A 258 -6.15 0.46 -7.38
N ASP A 259 -6.89 -0.63 -7.60
CA ASP A 259 -7.76 -0.80 -8.76
C ASP A 259 -8.92 0.20 -8.77
N MET A 260 -9.58 0.41 -7.62
CA MET A 260 -10.61 1.45 -7.48
C MET A 260 -10.04 2.85 -7.65
N PHE A 261 -8.82 3.08 -7.13
CA PHE A 261 -8.12 4.35 -7.29
C PHE A 261 -7.81 4.65 -8.78
N LYS A 262 -7.27 3.68 -9.52
CA LYS A 262 -6.99 3.82 -10.96
C LYS A 262 -8.26 4.06 -11.77
N ALA A 263 -9.31 3.30 -11.48
CA ALA A 263 -10.61 3.45 -12.13
C ALA A 263 -11.23 4.83 -11.88
N ALA A 264 -11.03 5.43 -10.71
CA ALA A 264 -11.46 6.80 -10.44
C ALA A 264 -10.85 7.80 -11.44
N PHE A 265 -9.54 7.69 -11.72
CA PHE A 265 -8.88 8.53 -12.71
C PHE A 265 -9.37 8.22 -14.13
N ASP A 266 -9.52 6.96 -14.49
CA ASP A 266 -9.97 6.57 -15.83
C ASP A 266 -11.37 7.12 -16.16
N VAL A 267 -12.27 7.13 -15.18
CA VAL A 267 -13.67 7.53 -15.37
C VAL A 267 -13.88 9.03 -15.19
N PHE A 268 -13.33 9.65 -14.15
CA PHE A 268 -13.70 11.02 -13.76
C PHE A 268 -12.73 12.10 -14.21
N LEU A 269 -11.53 11.74 -14.71
CA LEU A 269 -10.59 12.73 -15.25
C LEU A 269 -11.13 13.49 -16.48
N PRO A 270 -11.86 12.85 -17.42
CA PRO A 270 -12.51 13.58 -18.51
C PRO A 270 -13.51 14.64 -18.04
N ASP A 271 -14.28 14.35 -16.98
CA ASP A 271 -15.24 15.29 -16.40
C ASP A 271 -14.53 16.45 -15.71
N LEU A 272 -13.42 16.17 -15.03
CA LEU A 272 -12.54 17.21 -14.48
C LEU A 272 -12.00 18.13 -15.56
N HIS A 273 -11.53 17.58 -16.69
CA HIS A 273 -11.07 18.38 -17.84
C HIS A 273 -12.19 19.27 -18.40
N ARG A 274 -13.42 18.76 -18.49
CA ARG A 274 -14.57 19.55 -18.93
C ARG A 274 -14.83 20.73 -17.99
N LYS A 275 -14.79 20.52 -16.67
CA LYS A 275 -14.96 21.60 -15.68
C LYS A 275 -13.84 22.65 -15.72
N PHE A 276 -12.63 22.26 -16.07
CA PHE A 276 -11.53 23.22 -16.30
C PHE A 276 -11.65 24.00 -17.62
N GLY A 277 -12.65 23.73 -18.45
CA GLY A 277 -12.81 24.40 -19.74
C GLY A 277 -11.87 23.85 -20.83
N PHE A 278 -11.25 22.69 -20.62
CA PHE A 278 -10.53 21.97 -21.68
C PHE A 278 -11.54 21.29 -22.63
N THR A 279 -12.34 22.08 -23.34
CA THR A 279 -13.24 21.60 -24.39
C THR A 279 -12.44 21.44 -25.68
N GLY A 280 -11.72 20.33 -25.79
CA GLY A 280 -11.00 20.01 -27.01
C GLY A 280 -10.69 18.53 -27.07
N THR A 281 -11.34 17.83 -28.01
CA THR A 281 -10.74 16.62 -28.59
C THR A 281 -9.32 17.01 -28.98
N ARG A 282 -8.32 16.47 -28.30
CA ARG A 282 -6.92 16.65 -28.68
C ARG A 282 -6.83 16.15 -30.12
N LYS A 283 -6.85 17.05 -31.12
CA LYS A 283 -6.54 16.66 -32.50
C LYS A 283 -5.21 15.91 -32.38
N PRO A 284 -5.11 14.66 -32.88
CA PRO A 284 -3.86 13.94 -32.83
C PRO A 284 -2.81 14.90 -33.38
N ARG A 285 -1.79 15.19 -32.57
CA ARG A 285 -0.70 16.08 -32.96
C ARG A 285 -0.22 15.52 -34.29
N LYS A 286 -0.51 16.19 -35.42
CA LYS A 286 0.13 15.89 -36.69
C LYS A 286 1.61 16.05 -36.38
N SER A 287 2.32 14.94 -36.25
CA SER A 287 3.77 15.00 -36.18
C SER A 287 4.15 15.68 -37.49
N ASN A 288 4.70 16.90 -37.40
CA ASN A 288 5.45 17.50 -38.50
C ASN A 288 6.71 16.66 -38.66
N MET A 289 6.53 15.45 -39.16
CA MET A 289 7.57 14.51 -39.51
C MET A 289 7.55 14.46 -41.05
N PRO A 290 8.70 14.64 -41.70
CA PRO A 290 8.78 14.64 -43.16
C PRO A 290 8.16 13.36 -43.72
N PRO A 291 7.52 13.41 -44.91
CA PRO A 291 6.89 12.25 -45.51
C PRO A 291 7.99 11.30 -45.99
N GLY A 292 8.29 10.28 -45.19
CA GLY A 292 9.26 9.26 -45.54
C GLY A 292 9.22 8.10 -44.56
N ASN A 293 8.83 6.95 -45.08
CA ASN A 293 8.95 5.61 -44.49
C ASN A 293 7.74 5.07 -43.69
N SER A 294 6.77 4.55 -44.44
CA SER A 294 5.51 3.92 -44.02
C SER A 294 5.63 2.41 -43.76
N SER A 295 6.67 1.95 -43.06
CA SER A 295 6.87 0.50 -42.78
C SER A 295 7.21 0.16 -41.33
N ALA A 296 7.03 1.08 -40.37
CA ALA A 296 7.26 0.77 -38.96
C ALA A 296 6.36 1.59 -38.03
N ARG A 297 5.06 1.25 -37.97
CA ARG A 297 4.20 1.71 -36.86
C ARG A 297 3.95 0.55 -35.90
N ARG A 298 4.92 0.38 -35.00
CA ARG A 298 4.73 -0.31 -33.73
C ARG A 298 3.58 0.35 -32.98
N PHE A 299 2.50 -0.37 -32.77
CA PHE A 299 1.66 -0.15 -31.59
C PHE A 299 2.54 -0.45 -30.37
N SER A 300 3.23 0.58 -29.87
CA SER A 300 3.72 0.56 -28.50
C SER A 300 2.50 0.79 -27.63
N THR A 301 1.90 -0.29 -27.16
CA THR A 301 1.11 -0.24 -25.94
C THR A 301 1.93 0.45 -24.84
N PRO A 302 1.31 1.24 -23.94
CA PRO A 302 2.02 1.91 -22.84
C PRO A 302 2.91 0.97 -22.02
N ILE A 303 2.61 -0.33 -22.04
CA ILE A 303 3.39 -1.42 -21.43
C ILE A 303 4.82 -1.54 -21.99
N GLN A 304 5.06 -1.18 -23.26
CA GLN A 304 6.37 -1.35 -23.90
C GLN A 304 7.41 -0.30 -23.49
N THR A 305 7.00 0.92 -23.14
CA THR A 305 7.93 1.99 -22.72
C THR A 305 8.55 1.71 -21.35
N ILE A 306 7.90 0.88 -20.54
CA ILE A 306 8.26 0.60 -19.15
C ILE A 306 9.50 -0.32 -19.04
N CYS A 307 9.90 -1.06 -20.08
CA CYS A 307 11.11 -1.90 -20.04
C CYS A 307 12.37 -1.26 -20.63
N GLN A 308 12.26 -0.18 -21.41
CA GLN A 308 13.42 0.37 -22.12
C GLN A 308 14.21 1.43 -21.32
N ASN A 309 13.58 2.15 -20.40
CA ASN A 309 14.24 3.21 -19.64
C ASN A 309 15.25 2.73 -18.57
N GLY A 310 15.21 1.45 -18.18
CA GLY A 310 16.13 0.90 -17.18
C GLY A 310 17.53 0.52 -17.68
N ARG A 311 17.83 0.68 -18.97
CA ARG A 311 19.08 0.20 -19.60
C ARG A 311 20.04 1.31 -20.08
N GLY A 312 19.71 2.59 -19.88
CA GLY A 312 20.40 3.70 -20.57
C GLY A 312 21.07 4.78 -19.70
N ARG A 313 21.33 4.57 -18.40
CA ARG A 313 21.86 5.65 -17.54
C ARG A 313 22.97 5.27 -16.56
N SER A 314 23.67 4.15 -16.77
CA SER A 314 24.78 3.73 -15.90
C SER A 314 26.18 3.85 -16.51
N GLU A 315 26.34 4.53 -17.66
CA GLU A 315 27.66 4.78 -18.24
C GLU A 315 27.78 6.22 -18.71
N GLY A 316 28.62 6.99 -18.00
CA GLY A 316 29.13 8.28 -18.47
C GLY A 316 28.60 9.50 -17.72
N GLU A 317 29.14 9.76 -16.52
CA GLU A 317 29.43 11.13 -16.06
C GLU A 317 30.39 11.07 -14.86
N ASP A 318 31.64 10.80 -15.18
CA ASP A 318 32.78 11.00 -14.30
C ASP A 318 33.73 11.95 -15.05
N LYS A 319 33.59 13.26 -14.82
CA LYS A 319 34.64 14.29 -14.85
C LYS A 319 34.08 15.73 -14.80
N GLN A 320 34.61 16.44 -13.80
CA GLN A 320 34.95 17.88 -13.78
C GLN A 320 33.85 18.92 -13.55
N GLY A 321 33.98 19.58 -12.41
CA GLY A 321 33.29 20.83 -12.08
C GLY A 321 33.58 21.28 -10.65
N GLN A 322 34.84 21.60 -10.34
CA GLN A 322 35.19 22.40 -9.17
C GLN A 322 34.37 23.69 -9.18
N PHE A 323 33.67 24.03 -8.09
CA PHE A 323 33.47 25.43 -7.73
C PHE A 323 33.38 25.63 -6.21
N SER A 324 34.32 26.44 -5.77
CA SER A 324 34.56 27.16 -4.51
C SER A 324 33.45 27.19 -3.44
N THR A 325 33.90 26.88 -2.23
CA THR A 325 33.51 27.55 -0.99
C THR A 325 33.59 29.08 -1.12
N ASP A 326 32.59 29.82 -0.66
CA ASP A 326 32.76 30.98 0.24
C ASP A 326 31.41 31.59 0.70
N THR A 327 31.29 31.67 2.04
CA THR A 327 30.67 32.71 2.88
C THR A 327 29.42 33.48 2.41
N ALA A 328 28.31 33.31 3.15
CA ALA A 328 27.76 34.29 4.12
C ALA A 328 26.61 33.66 4.92
#